data_AF-A0A1V3IJ41-F1
#
_entry.id   AF-A0A1V3IJ41-F1
#
_cell.length_a   1.000
_cell.length_b   1.000
_cell.length_c   1.000
_cell.angle_alpha   90.00
_cell.angle_beta   90.00
_cell.angle_gamma   90.00
#
_symmetry.space_group_name_H-M   'P 1'
#
loop_
_entity.id
_entity.type
_entity.pdbx_description
1 polymer ?
#
loop_
_entity_poly.entity_id
_entity_poly.type
_entity_poly.pdbx_seq_one_letter_code
_entity_poly.pdbx_strand_id
1 'polypeptide(L)' 'MKEIKFRAMRAAGIACFIVLIAIGVWVFTSSSGDIVNILTFAGRQVGGGTTYGVLLLAALPPFTGFLTYHVWKWIIK' A
#
# COMPACT_ATOMS: atom_id res chain seq x y z
N MET A 1 24.37 11.02 10.06
CA MET A 1 23.71 9.69 10.02
C MET A 1 22.32 9.63 10.67
N LYS A 2 22.04 10.30 11.81
CA LYS A 2 20.70 10.30 12.45
C LYS A 2 19.64 11.08 11.65
N GLU A 3 19.99 12.27 11.16
CA GLU A 3 19.11 13.13 10.33
C GLU A 3 18.59 12.43 9.06
N ILE A 4 19.46 11.71 8.36
CA ILE A 4 19.13 11.03 7.11
C ILE A 4 18.14 9.89 7.36
N LYS A 5 18.37 9.11 8.43
CA LYS A 5 17.46 8.04 8.86
C LYS A 5 16.12 8.59 9.34
N PHE A 6 16.12 9.75 10.01
CA PHE A 6 14.89 10.40 10.47
C PHE A 6 14.04 10.92 9.30
N ARG A 7 14.66 11.55 8.30
CA ARG A 7 13.99 11.97 7.07
C ARG A 7 13.48 10.77 6.25
N ALA A 8 14.22 9.65 6.23
CA ALA A 8 13.82 8.41 5.56
C ALA A 8 12.59 7.77 6.22
N MET A 9 12.56 7.69 7.56
CA MET A 9 11.40 7.18 8.30
C MET A 9 10.18 8.08 8.13
N ARG A 10 10.37 9.40 8.09
CA ARG A 10 9.27 10.35 7.88
C ARG A 10 8.69 10.25 6.45
N ALA A 11 9.54 10.11 5.43
CA ALA A 11 9.11 9.92 4.05
C ALA A 11 8.34 8.61 3.83
N ALA A 12 8.81 7.51 4.44
CA ALA A 12 8.11 6.22 4.41
C ALA A 12 6.74 6.28 5.10
N GLY A 13 6.65 6.96 6.24
CA GLY A 13 5.40 7.18 6.95
C GLY A 13 4.40 8.01 6.14
N ILE A 14 4.86 9.10 5.51
CA ILE A 14 4.01 9.95 4.65
C ILE A 14 3.51 9.17 3.42
N ALA A 15 4.37 8.39 2.78
CA ALA A 15 3.98 7.56 1.64
C ALA A 15 2.90 6.53 2.01
N CYS A 16 3.06 5.84 3.15
CA CYS A 16 2.05 4.91 3.66
C CYS A 16 0.71 5.64 3.93
N PHE A 17 0.76 6.83 4.51
CA PHE A 17 -0.43 7.63 4.82
C PHE A 17 -1.18 8.09 3.55
N ILE A 18 -0.46 8.48 2.50
CA ILE A 18 -1.04 8.85 1.20
C ILE A 18 -1.76 7.66 0.57
N VAL A 19 -1.15 6.48 0.61
CA VAL A 19 -1.74 5.24 0.05
C VAL A 19 -3.00 4.85 0.83
N LEU A 20 -3.01 5.00 2.16
CA LEU A 20 -4.22 4.76 2.96
C LEU A 20 -5.35 5.72 2.63
N ILE A 21 -5.05 7.01 2.43
CA ILE A 21 -6.04 8.00 2.00
C ILE A 21 -6.61 7.63 0.62
N ALA A 22 -5.76 7.25 -0.33
CA ALA A 22 -6.19 6.84 -1.66
C ALA A 22 -7.10 5.61 -1.63
N ILE A 23 -6.75 4.58 -0.84
CA ILE A 23 -7.57 3.39 -0.64
C ILE A 23 -8.90 3.76 0.03
N GLY A 24 -8.87 4.61 1.06
CA GLY A 24 -10.07 5.09 1.75
C GLY A 24 -11.03 5.79 0.78
N VAL A 25 -10.54 6.78 0.03
CA VAL A 25 -11.35 7.48 -0.99
C VAL A 25 -11.92 6.48 -2.00
N TRP A 26 -11.11 5.54 -2.48
CA TRP A 26 -11.54 4.57 -3.48
C TRP A 26 -12.64 3.63 -2.96
N VAL A 27 -12.52 3.16 -1.71
CA VAL A 27 -13.52 2.31 -1.05
C VAL A 27 -14.82 3.07 -0.79
N PHE A 28 -14.76 4.33 -0.39
CA PHE A 28 -15.95 5.14 -0.13
C PHE A 28 -16.65 5.66 -1.39
N THR A 29 -15.95 5.74 -2.53
CA THR A 29 -16.51 6.26 -3.79
C THR A 29 -17.01 5.14 -4.72
N SER A 30 -16.51 3.91 -4.59
CA SER A 30 -16.87 2.79 -5.47
C SER A 30 -18.03 1.96 -4.92
N SER A 31 -18.82 1.35 -5.82
CA SER A 31 -19.87 0.40 -5.44
C SER A 31 -19.28 -0.87 -4.83
N SER A 32 -19.90 -1.38 -3.76
CA SER A 32 -19.46 -2.58 -3.05
C SER A 32 -19.32 -3.80 -3.96
N GLY A 33 -20.17 -3.92 -4.98
CA GLY A 33 -20.13 -5.02 -5.95
C GLY A 33 -18.90 -4.99 -6.84
N ASP A 34 -18.50 -3.81 -7.32
CA ASP A 34 -17.31 -3.65 -8.15
C ASP A 34 -16.02 -3.85 -7.34
N ILE A 35 -16.00 -3.37 -6.09
CA ILE A 35 -14.87 -3.59 -5.16
C ILE A 35 -14.63 -5.09 -4.98
N VAL A 36 -15.69 -5.85 -4.68
CA VAL A 36 -15.60 -7.31 -4.47
C VAL A 36 -15.17 -8.02 -5.76
N ASN A 37 -15.64 -7.58 -6.93
CA ASN A 37 -15.25 -8.20 -8.19
C ASN A 37 -13.77 -7.96 -8.51
N ILE A 38 -13.28 -6.73 -8.34
CA ILE A 38 -11.87 -6.36 -8.53
C ILE A 38 -10.97 -7.11 -7.53
N LEU A 39 -11.36 -7.18 -6.26
CA LEU A 39 -10.63 -7.94 -5.25
C LEU A 39 -10.64 -9.43 -5.51
N THR A 40 -11.75 -9.99 -6.00
CA THR A 40 -11.84 -11.41 -6.36
C THR A 40 -10.95 -11.71 -7.56
N PHE A 41 -10.91 -10.82 -8.55
CA PHE A 41 -10.01 -10.93 -9.70
C PHE A 41 -8.55 -10.90 -9.26
N ALA A 42 -8.17 -9.93 -8.42
CA ALA A 42 -6.83 -9.83 -7.86
C ALA A 42 -6.47 -11.06 -7.00
N GLY A 43 -7.40 -11.52 -6.15
CA GLY A 43 -7.24 -12.70 -5.31
C GLY A 43 -7.08 -13.99 -6.11
N ARG A 44 -7.81 -14.13 -7.22
CA ARG A 44 -7.68 -15.29 -8.13
C ARG A 44 -6.31 -15.40 -8.77
N GLN A 45 -5.64 -14.27 -9.04
CA GLN A 45 -4.26 -14.30 -9.56
C GLN A 45 -3.27 -14.92 -8.56
N VAL A 46 -3.61 -14.93 -7.27
CA VAL A 46 -2.79 -15.55 -6.21
C VAL A 46 -3.36 -16.92 -5.80
N GLY A 47 -4.32 -17.46 -6.56
CA GLY A 47 -4.97 -18.76 -6.28
C GLY A 47 -6.07 -18.71 -5.22
N GLY A 48 -6.52 -17.52 -4.82
CA GLY A 48 -7.52 -17.29 -3.77
C GLY A 48 -8.81 -16.63 -4.24
N GLY A 49 -9.72 -16.38 -3.29
CA GLY A 49 -10.93 -15.57 -3.51
C GLY A 49 -10.76 -14.11 -3.10
N THR A 50 -11.87 -13.42 -2.89
CA THR A 50 -11.92 -12.00 -2.49
C THR A 50 -11.07 -11.69 -1.25
N THR A 51 -11.01 -12.61 -0.29
CA THR A 51 -10.20 -12.50 0.93
C THR A 51 -8.72 -12.24 0.65
N TYR A 52 -8.16 -12.91 -0.37
CA TYR A 52 -6.77 -12.73 -0.76
C TYR A 52 -6.56 -11.38 -1.46
N GLY A 53 -7.56 -10.90 -2.21
CA GLY A 53 -7.56 -9.54 -2.77
C GLY A 53 -7.58 -8.46 -1.68
N VAL A 54 -8.38 -8.63 -0.63
CA VAL A 54 -8.40 -7.71 0.53
C VAL A 54 -7.04 -7.72 1.23
N LEU A 55 -6.44 -8.90 1.44
CA LEU A 55 -5.13 -9.02 2.06
C LEU A 55 -4.03 -8.35 1.23
N LEU A 56 -4.07 -8.51 -0.10
CA LEU A 56 -3.17 -7.80 -1.01
C LEU A 56 -3.33 -6.28 -0.89
N LEU A 57 -4.58 -5.79 -0.91
CA LEU A 57 -4.88 -4.35 -0.77
C LEU A 57 -4.41 -3.81 0.59
N ALA A 58 -4.58 -4.58 1.67
CA ALA A 58 -4.13 -4.23 3.01
C ALA A 58 -2.61 -4.30 3.17
N ALA A 59 -1.93 -5.14 2.39
CA ALA A 59 -0.47 -5.23 2.37
C ALA A 59 0.18 -4.11 1.54
N LEU A 60 -0.54 -3.47 0.59
CA LEU A 60 -0.01 -2.38 -0.23
C LEU A 60 0.59 -1.23 0.60
N PRO A 61 -0.11 -0.63 1.60
CA PRO A 61 0.42 0.46 2.40
C PRO A 61 1.75 0.14 3.12
N PRO A 62 1.86 -0.94 3.93
CA PRO A 62 3.13 -1.28 4.57
C PRO A 62 4.21 -1.64 3.55
N PHE A 63 3.86 -2.26 2.42
CA PHE A 63 4.80 -2.56 1.35
C PHE A 63 5.34 -1.28 0.70
N THR A 64 4.48 -0.30 0.38
CA THR A 64 4.90 1.01 -0.15
C THR A 64 5.77 1.79 0.82
N GLY A 65 5.46 1.78 2.11
CA GLY A 65 6.29 2.41 3.14
C GLY A 65 7.66 1.74 3.25
N PHE A 66 7.71 0.40 3.19
CA PHE A 66 8.96 -0.36 3.20
C PHE A 66 9.81 -0.11 1.94
N LEU A 67 9.16 -0.09 0.76
CA LEU A 67 9.84 0.14 -0.52
C LEU A 67 10.42 1.56 -0.59
N THR A 68 9.65 2.58 -0.18
CA THR A 68 10.15 3.96 -0.13
C THR A 68 11.31 4.12 0.84
N TYR A 69 11.28 3.50 2.02
CA TYR A 69 12.42 3.49 2.94
C TYR A 69 13.68 2.89 2.29
N HIS A 70 13.55 1.75 1.62
CA HIS A 70 14.70 1.10 0.98
C HIS A 70 15.23 1.84 -0.24
N VAL A 71 14.34 2.39 -1.08
CA VAL A 71 14.70 3.21 -2.24
C VAL A 71 15.39 4.50 -1.79
N TRP A 72 14.90 5.17 -0.74
CA TRP A 72 15.51 6.41 -0.25
C TRP A 72 16.85 6.17 0.45
N LYS A 73 17.01 5.02 1.13
CA LYS A 73 18.30 4.56 1.66
C LYS A 73 19.31 4.27 0.54
N TRP A 74 18.85 3.88 -0.64
CA TRP A 74 19.69 3.65 -1.83
C TRP A 74 20.08 4.95 -2.53
N ILE A 75 19.16 5.92 -2.64
CA ILE A 75 19.40 7.21 -3.32
C ILE A 75 20.35 8.13 -2.54
N ILE A 76 20.37 8.04 -1.20
CA ILE A 76 21.22 8.89 -0.34
C ILE A 76 22.57 8.23 0.01
N LYS A 77 22.85 7.06 -0.56
CA LYS A 77 24.18 6.47 -0.47
C LYS A 77 25.13 7.14 -1.45
#